data_AF-A0A167EDY7-F1
#
_entry.id   AF-A0A167EDY7-F1
#
_cell.length_a   1.000
_cell.length_b   1.000
_cell.length_c   1.000
_cell.angle_alpha   90.00
_cell.angle_beta   90.00
_cell.angle_gamma   90.00
#
_symmetry.space_group_name_H-M   'P 1'
#
loop_
_entity.id
_entity.type
_entity.pdbx_description
1 polymer ?
#
loop_
_entity_poly.entity_id
_entity_poly.type
_entity_poly.pdbx_seq_one_letter_code
_entity_poly.pdbx_strand_id
1 'polypeptide(L)'
;LAAPLCSIRLAVRTNTPSSLFSGSPLPTQRLSVYDIMHISGRVLAVAGLVTQASASPQVPLPAAAPQYVNQPERANAVKEAFQRSWDGYRKFAFPNDTLKPVSNTFENDRNGWGASAVDALSTAIIMENKDVVGQILEFVPKINFDVTNTEVSVFETTIRYLGGLVSGHDLLKGPLKDVANNQTGVDALLTQAKRLADNLKVAFDTPTGVPDNILVYDPKPRKNGSETNGIATIGTLVLEWTRLSDLTGDKQYGELSQKGENFLLKPNEEVFPGLLGTDVFIANGTFADRSGGWNGGTDSFYEYLIKMWLYDQNRFSLYRDRWVAAADSSIKFLASSPTTRPDLTFLAAYNNADLRFISTHLACFDGGNFILGGLVLKEQKYVDFGIKLTEACRETYKQTATGIGPEIFRWQDDRPPVNKTLNPDPPANQTEFYQRAGFWIRQGGSGYVLRPEVIESYYYAYRATGDTKYQDWAWDAFLAINKTCSAGSGFSSITDVNDPKGGTADDFQESFWFAEVLKYSYLIQATDAKVQVEVADNKWVFNTEAHPFQIA
;
A
#
# COMPACT_ATOMS: atom_id res chain seq x y z
N LEU A 1 -22.46 10.90 -14.55
CA LEU A 1 -21.89 11.79 -13.51
C LEU A 1 -21.09 10.88 -12.58
N ALA A 2 -19.90 10.51 -13.04
CA ALA A 2 -18.95 9.66 -12.34
C ALA A 2 -17.95 10.58 -11.63
N ALA A 3 -17.64 10.29 -10.37
CA ALA A 3 -16.57 10.98 -9.66
C ALA A 3 -15.24 10.77 -10.41
N PRO A 4 -14.53 11.83 -10.80
CA PRO A 4 -13.30 11.69 -11.56
C PRO A 4 -12.16 11.32 -10.62
N LEU A 5 -11.47 10.22 -10.95
CA LEU A 5 -10.05 10.06 -10.65
C LEU A 5 -9.34 11.35 -11.04
N CYS A 6 -8.81 12.06 -10.06
CA CYS A 6 -8.14 13.35 -10.25
C CYS A 6 -6.75 13.12 -10.86
N SER A 7 -6.71 12.71 -12.12
CA SER A 7 -5.51 12.77 -12.96
C SER A 7 -5.28 14.22 -13.37
N ILE A 8 -4.46 14.93 -12.60
CA ILE A 8 -4.00 16.28 -12.93
C ILE A 8 -3.03 16.18 -14.12
N ARG A 9 -3.55 16.33 -15.35
CA ARG A 9 -2.73 16.56 -16.55
C ARG A 9 -2.09 17.95 -16.50
N LEU A 10 -0.77 18.00 -16.32
CA LEU A 10 0.05 19.22 -16.47
C LEU A 10 0.33 19.48 -17.96
N ALA A 11 -0.39 20.42 -18.56
CA ALA A 11 -0.05 20.95 -19.87
C ALA A 11 0.90 22.16 -19.72
N VAL A 12 2.18 21.99 -20.04
CA VAL A 12 3.17 23.08 -20.08
C VAL A 12 3.28 23.61 -21.51
N ARG A 13 2.86 24.86 -21.71
CA ARG A 13 3.12 25.63 -22.94
C ARG A 13 4.57 26.09 -22.95
N THR A 14 5.30 25.72 -24.00
CA THR A 14 6.65 26.20 -24.31
C THR A 14 6.62 27.63 -24.82
N ASN A 15 7.37 28.53 -24.19
CA ASN A 15 7.83 29.79 -24.80
C ASN A 15 9.31 29.99 -24.45
N THR A 16 10.16 29.97 -25.47
CA THR A 16 11.57 30.38 -25.48
C THR A 16 11.68 31.92 -25.39
N PRO A 17 12.80 32.47 -24.89
CA PRO A 17 13.89 32.85 -25.81
C PRO A 17 15.34 32.66 -25.29
N SER A 18 16.22 32.38 -26.28
CA SER A 18 17.64 32.73 -26.49
C SER A 18 18.42 33.51 -25.40
N SER A 19 19.56 32.97 -24.93
CA SER A 19 20.97 33.30 -25.33
C SER A 19 21.52 34.51 -24.55
N LEU A 20 22.77 34.67 -24.09
CA LEU A 20 24.13 34.15 -24.26
C LEU A 20 24.87 34.46 -22.93
N PHE A 21 25.94 33.75 -22.56
CA PHE A 21 27.23 34.35 -22.13
C PHE A 21 28.29 33.26 -21.87
N SER A 22 29.47 33.50 -22.41
CA SER A 22 30.66 32.66 -22.46
C SER A 22 31.72 33.10 -21.44
N GLY A 23 32.63 32.18 -21.08
CA GLY A 23 34.01 32.54 -20.73
C GLY A 23 34.49 32.17 -19.32
N SER A 24 35.18 31.03 -19.20
CA SER A 24 36.21 30.72 -18.19
C SER A 24 37.54 31.46 -18.51
N PRO A 25 38.68 31.37 -17.76
CA PRO A 25 39.05 30.42 -16.70
C PRO A 25 39.89 30.93 -15.50
N LEU A 26 40.22 29.97 -14.63
CA LEU A 26 41.16 29.85 -13.47
C LEU A 26 42.50 30.63 -13.53
N PRO A 27 43.23 30.75 -12.38
CA PRO A 27 44.31 29.77 -12.12
C PRO A 27 44.46 29.26 -10.66
N THR A 28 44.78 27.96 -10.60
CA THR A 28 45.70 27.21 -9.72
C THR A 28 46.44 27.88 -8.55
N GLN A 29 46.48 27.16 -7.42
CA GLN A 29 47.73 26.87 -6.71
C GLN A 29 47.67 25.53 -5.94
N ARG A 30 48.62 24.64 -6.24
CA ARG A 30 49.01 23.45 -5.45
C ARG A 30 50.10 23.85 -4.47
N LEU A 31 50.11 23.26 -3.27
CA LEU A 31 51.32 23.02 -2.48
C LEU A 31 51.24 21.66 -1.77
N SER A 32 52.41 21.07 -1.54
CA SER A 32 52.66 19.64 -1.38
C SER A 32 53.51 19.40 -0.11
N VAL A 33 53.11 18.39 0.67
CA VAL A 33 53.87 17.29 1.34
C VAL A 33 54.96 17.59 2.41
N TYR A 34 55.03 16.65 3.37
CA TYR A 34 56.05 16.31 4.40
C TYR A 34 55.84 17.01 5.77
N ASP A 35 55.94 16.37 6.94
CA ASP A 35 56.83 15.28 7.35
C ASP A 35 56.37 14.47 8.59
N ILE A 36 57.02 13.32 8.74
CA ILE A 36 56.96 12.29 9.80
C ILE A 36 57.63 12.76 11.10
N MET A 37 57.14 12.35 12.28
CA MET A 37 58.02 12.12 13.43
C MET A 37 57.50 11.05 14.41
N HIS A 38 58.28 9.97 14.50
CA HIS A 38 58.25 8.96 15.56
C HIS A 38 58.72 9.55 16.89
N ILE A 39 58.03 9.24 17.98
CA ILE A 39 58.61 9.27 19.34
C ILE A 39 58.41 7.90 19.99
N SER A 40 59.55 7.26 20.22
CA SER A 40 59.74 6.05 21.00
C SER A 40 59.89 6.37 22.49
N GLY A 41 59.13 5.70 23.35
CA GLY A 41 59.30 5.73 24.80
C GLY A 41 59.11 4.32 25.39
N ARG A 42 60.19 3.75 25.92
CA ARG A 42 60.23 2.45 26.60
C ARG A 42 59.66 2.58 28.02
N VAL A 43 58.75 1.69 28.43
CA VAL A 43 58.44 1.45 29.85
C VAL A 43 58.19 -0.05 30.09
N LEU A 44 59.00 -0.58 31.02
CA LEU A 44 58.91 -1.80 31.85
C LEU A 44 58.11 -3.03 31.38
N ALA A 45 58.85 -4.14 31.22
CA ALA A 45 58.30 -5.49 31.21
C ALA A 45 57.85 -5.90 32.62
N VAL A 46 56.53 -6.08 32.79
CA VAL A 46 55.93 -6.81 33.91
C VAL A 46 55.39 -8.12 33.33
N ALA A 47 55.95 -9.24 33.78
CA ALA A 47 55.47 -10.56 33.43
C ALA A 47 54.13 -10.83 34.13
N GLY A 48 53.04 -10.43 33.49
CA GLY A 48 51.68 -10.86 33.82
C GLY A 48 51.26 -11.99 32.89
N LEU A 49 50.90 -13.14 33.45
CA LEU A 49 50.21 -14.20 32.72
C LEU A 49 48.87 -13.66 32.21
N VAL A 50 48.84 -13.23 30.95
CA VAL A 50 47.59 -12.93 30.24
C VAL A 50 47.08 -14.26 29.70
N THR A 51 46.11 -14.85 30.40
CA THR A 51 45.21 -15.81 29.76
C THR A 51 44.46 -15.05 28.67
N GLN A 52 44.84 -15.26 27.41
CA GLN A 52 44.02 -14.84 26.29
C GLN A 52 42.72 -15.64 26.34
N ALA A 53 41.69 -15.06 26.95
CA ALA A 53 40.33 -15.47 26.66
C ALA A 53 40.08 -15.09 25.21
N SER A 54 40.23 -16.06 24.31
CA SER A 54 39.71 -15.98 22.96
C SER A 54 38.20 -15.82 23.07
N ALA A 55 37.72 -14.57 23.06
CA ALA A 55 36.32 -14.27 22.84
C ALA A 55 36.00 -14.72 21.42
N SER A 56 35.48 -15.94 21.28
CA SER A 56 34.79 -16.35 20.07
C SER A 56 33.75 -15.26 19.76
N PRO A 57 33.59 -14.82 18.50
CA PRO A 57 32.48 -13.95 18.15
C PRO A 57 31.20 -14.64 18.63
N GLN A 58 30.56 -14.08 19.65
CA GLN A 58 29.23 -14.51 20.04
C GLN A 58 28.36 -14.28 18.81
N VAL A 59 28.02 -15.37 18.12
CA VAL A 59 26.90 -15.38 17.19
C VAL A 59 25.75 -14.77 17.97
N PRO A 60 25.19 -13.62 17.55
CA PRO A 60 24.04 -13.05 18.22
C PRO A 60 23.00 -14.16 18.33
N LEU A 61 22.55 -14.45 19.55
CA LEU A 61 21.39 -15.32 19.71
C LEU A 61 20.30 -14.77 18.79
N PRO A 62 19.62 -15.61 17.99
CA PRO A 62 18.50 -15.14 17.19
C PRO A 62 17.57 -14.38 18.12
N ALA A 63 17.17 -13.16 17.71
CA ALA A 63 16.23 -12.36 18.47
C ALA A 63 15.05 -13.25 18.88
N ALA A 64 14.69 -13.23 20.16
CA ALA A 64 13.57 -14.03 20.65
C ALA A 64 12.33 -13.69 19.80
N ALA A 65 11.54 -14.72 19.45
CA ALA A 65 10.32 -14.52 18.68
C ALA A 65 9.43 -13.47 19.37
N PRO A 66 8.82 -12.54 18.62
CA PRO A 66 7.92 -11.54 19.21
C PRO A 66 6.85 -12.19 20.07
N GLN A 67 6.55 -11.58 21.22
CA GLN A 67 5.42 -11.98 22.04
C GLN A 67 4.21 -11.12 21.68
N TYR A 68 3.13 -11.77 21.26
CA TYR A 68 1.89 -11.08 20.93
C TYR A 68 0.93 -11.09 22.12
N VAL A 69 0.25 -9.97 22.33
CA VAL A 69 -0.69 -9.70 23.42
C VAL A 69 -2.07 -9.48 22.83
N ASN A 70 -3.02 -10.33 23.21
CA ASN A 70 -4.39 -10.22 22.73
C ASN A 70 -5.14 -9.09 23.44
N GLN A 71 -5.91 -8.30 22.69
CA GLN A 71 -6.68 -7.15 23.19
C GLN A 71 -8.18 -7.34 22.88
N PRO A 72 -8.87 -8.27 23.58
CA PRO A 72 -10.21 -8.73 23.21
C PRO A 72 -11.28 -7.62 23.23
N GLU A 73 -11.20 -6.68 24.17
CA GLU A 73 -12.15 -5.55 24.23
C GLU A 73 -12.02 -4.64 23.00
N ARG A 74 -10.78 -4.33 22.60
CA ARG A 74 -10.51 -3.53 21.39
C ARG A 74 -10.93 -4.27 20.13
N ALA A 75 -10.62 -5.56 20.04
CA ALA A 75 -11.07 -6.40 18.93
C ALA A 75 -12.61 -6.44 18.81
N ASN A 76 -13.32 -6.56 19.94
CA ASN A 76 -14.78 -6.54 19.97
C ASN A 76 -15.37 -5.19 19.55
N ALA A 77 -14.75 -4.08 19.93
CA ALA A 77 -15.19 -2.75 19.48
C ALA A 77 -15.04 -2.57 17.96
N VAL A 78 -13.98 -3.14 17.36
CA VAL A 78 -13.84 -3.16 15.89
C VAL A 78 -14.92 -4.03 15.24
N LYS A 79 -15.27 -5.19 15.83
CA LYS A 79 -16.40 -6.01 15.36
C LYS A 79 -17.73 -5.27 15.46
N GLU A 80 -17.94 -4.46 16.49
CA GLU A 80 -19.13 -3.61 16.63
C GLU A 80 -19.21 -2.57 15.51
N ALA A 81 -18.10 -1.88 15.19
CA ALA A 81 -18.05 -0.95 14.07
C ALA A 81 -18.31 -1.65 12.72
N PHE A 82 -17.73 -2.84 12.52
CA PHE A 82 -18.03 -3.69 11.36
C PHE A 82 -19.52 -4.01 11.27
N GLN A 83 -20.13 -4.46 12.37
CA GLN A 83 -21.55 -4.83 12.40
C GLN A 83 -22.44 -3.63 12.10
N ARG A 84 -22.17 -2.47 12.70
CA ARG A 84 -22.91 -1.23 12.42
C ARG A 84 -22.85 -0.87 10.94
N SER A 85 -21.65 -0.88 10.34
CA SER A 85 -21.47 -0.59 8.92
C SER A 85 -22.18 -1.59 8.04
N TRP A 86 -22.10 -2.88 8.37
CA TRP A 86 -22.78 -3.93 7.63
C TRP A 86 -24.29 -3.76 7.69
N ASP A 87 -24.85 -3.50 8.87
CA ASP A 87 -26.29 -3.31 9.06
C ASP A 87 -26.81 -2.10 8.26
N GLY A 88 -26.05 -0.99 8.26
CA GLY A 88 -26.34 0.18 7.43
C GLY A 88 -26.32 -0.15 5.94
N TYR A 89 -25.23 -0.75 5.47
CA TYR A 89 -25.07 -1.17 4.07
C TYR A 89 -26.19 -2.14 3.65
N ARG A 90 -26.43 -3.17 4.45
CA ARG A 90 -27.41 -4.22 4.19
C ARG A 90 -28.84 -3.70 4.12
N LYS A 91 -29.15 -2.65 4.88
CA LYS A 91 -30.48 -2.02 4.92
C LYS A 91 -30.70 -1.03 3.78
N PHE A 92 -29.69 -0.23 3.44
CA PHE A 92 -29.88 0.95 2.58
C PHE A 92 -29.22 0.86 1.20
N ALA A 93 -28.24 -0.01 1.02
CA ALA A 93 -27.44 -0.07 -0.21
C ALA A 93 -27.40 -1.45 -0.86
N PHE A 94 -27.32 -2.55 -0.10
CA PHE A 94 -27.25 -3.90 -0.66
C PHE A 94 -28.39 -4.19 -1.65
N PRO A 95 -28.12 -4.74 -2.85
CA PRO A 95 -26.85 -5.30 -3.33
C PRO A 95 -25.96 -4.35 -4.15
N ASN A 96 -26.17 -3.03 -4.07
CA ASN A 96 -25.34 -2.04 -4.76
C ASN A 96 -23.91 -1.96 -4.18
N ASP A 97 -23.02 -1.23 -4.84
CA ASP A 97 -21.59 -1.25 -4.52
C ASP A 97 -21.25 -0.62 -3.17
N THR A 98 -21.70 0.62 -2.93
CA THR A 98 -21.28 1.42 -1.77
C THR A 98 -22.46 2.11 -1.08
N LEU A 99 -22.32 2.31 0.23
CA LEU A 99 -23.31 3.02 1.05
C LEU A 99 -23.04 4.53 1.03
N LYS A 100 -24.10 5.32 0.93
CA LYS A 100 -24.10 6.75 1.28
C LYS A 100 -24.74 6.92 2.67
N PRO A 101 -23.93 6.97 3.74
CA PRO A 101 -24.40 6.71 5.10
C PRO A 101 -25.17 7.86 5.74
N VAL A 102 -25.03 9.09 5.24
CA VAL A 102 -25.78 10.29 5.67
C VAL A 102 -27.15 10.33 5.00
N SER A 103 -27.20 10.16 3.67
CA SER A 103 -28.46 10.18 2.91
C SER A 103 -29.23 8.85 2.96
N ASN A 104 -28.59 7.77 3.41
CA ASN A 104 -29.11 6.40 3.35
C ASN A 104 -29.49 5.98 1.92
N THR A 105 -28.61 6.31 0.97
CA THR A 105 -28.70 5.89 -0.43
C THR A 105 -27.47 5.04 -0.79
N PHE A 106 -27.18 4.87 -2.08
CA PHE A 106 -26.05 4.08 -2.56
C PHE A 106 -25.43 4.70 -3.82
N GLU A 107 -24.23 4.23 -4.15
CA GLU A 107 -23.61 4.43 -5.47
C GLU A 107 -23.23 3.08 -6.06
N ASN A 108 -23.20 3.01 -7.40
CA ASN A 108 -22.65 1.89 -8.15
C ASN A 108 -21.36 2.34 -8.85
N ASP A 109 -20.38 2.69 -8.04
CA ASP A 109 -19.08 3.20 -8.43
C ASP A 109 -18.08 2.10 -8.81
N ARG A 110 -18.45 0.82 -8.61
CA ARG A 110 -17.69 -0.39 -8.92
C ARG A 110 -18.53 -1.36 -9.77
N ASN A 111 -19.17 -0.83 -10.80
CA ASN A 111 -19.91 -1.57 -11.85
C ASN A 111 -21.24 -2.21 -11.44
N GLY A 112 -21.70 -2.02 -10.20
CA GLY A 112 -22.99 -2.51 -9.70
C GLY A 112 -23.00 -4.00 -9.37
N TRP A 113 -21.86 -4.56 -8.99
CA TRP A 113 -21.71 -5.97 -8.66
C TRP A 113 -21.67 -6.24 -7.15
N GLY A 114 -21.80 -5.19 -6.33
CA GLY A 114 -21.88 -5.29 -4.87
C GLY A 114 -20.52 -5.28 -4.20
N ALA A 115 -19.66 -4.32 -4.56
CA ALA A 115 -18.29 -4.19 -4.04
C ALA A 115 -18.18 -4.37 -2.52
N SER A 116 -18.97 -3.62 -1.73
CA SER A 116 -18.93 -3.72 -0.26
C SER A 116 -19.28 -5.12 0.25
N ALA A 117 -20.16 -5.86 -0.44
CA ALA A 117 -20.49 -7.23 -0.05
C ALA A 117 -19.32 -8.19 -0.29
N VAL A 118 -18.62 -8.06 -1.42
CA VAL A 118 -17.48 -8.94 -1.76
C VAL A 118 -16.25 -8.58 -0.91
N ASP A 119 -15.96 -7.30 -0.74
CA ASP A 119 -14.82 -6.82 0.06
C ASP A 119 -14.99 -7.16 1.55
N ALA A 120 -16.21 -7.10 2.08
CA ALA A 120 -16.50 -7.48 3.46
C ALA A 120 -16.32 -8.97 3.75
N LEU A 121 -16.36 -9.85 2.73
CA LEU A 121 -16.40 -11.30 2.92
C LEU A 121 -15.22 -11.81 3.74
N SER A 122 -14.00 -11.51 3.31
CA SER A 122 -12.78 -11.96 3.98
C SER A 122 -12.70 -11.48 5.45
N THR A 123 -13.10 -10.22 5.71
CA THR A 123 -13.14 -9.66 7.06
C THR A 123 -14.20 -10.34 7.93
N ALA A 124 -15.40 -10.58 7.39
CA ALA A 124 -16.45 -11.30 8.10
C ALA A 124 -16.04 -12.73 8.46
N ILE A 125 -15.33 -13.42 7.55
CA ILE A 125 -14.79 -14.76 7.80
C ILE A 125 -13.75 -14.74 8.92
N ILE A 126 -12.79 -13.81 8.88
CA ILE A 126 -11.74 -13.64 9.90
C ILE A 126 -12.33 -13.28 11.28
N MET A 127 -13.37 -12.46 11.31
CA MET A 127 -14.12 -12.12 12.52
C MET A 127 -15.08 -13.23 12.99
N GLU A 128 -15.14 -14.35 12.26
CA GLU A 128 -16.07 -15.48 12.45
C GLU A 128 -17.55 -15.06 12.52
N ASN A 129 -17.93 -14.02 11.77
CA ASN A 129 -19.31 -13.53 11.69
C ASN A 129 -20.14 -14.38 10.69
N LYS A 130 -20.63 -15.52 11.19
CA LYS A 130 -21.35 -16.52 10.36
C LYS A 130 -22.57 -15.96 9.65
N ASP A 131 -23.29 -15.01 10.26
CA ASP A 131 -24.52 -14.43 9.70
C ASP A 131 -24.21 -13.59 8.46
N VAL A 132 -23.20 -12.72 8.55
CA VAL A 132 -22.75 -11.88 7.42
C VAL A 132 -22.16 -12.75 6.31
N VAL A 133 -21.33 -13.73 6.67
CA VAL A 133 -20.77 -14.70 5.71
C VAL A 133 -21.89 -15.44 4.96
N GLY A 134 -22.90 -15.93 5.67
CA GLY A 134 -24.06 -16.59 5.06
C GLY A 134 -24.78 -15.70 4.03
N GLN A 135 -25.05 -14.45 4.40
CA GLN A 135 -25.71 -13.48 3.50
C GLN A 135 -24.90 -13.23 2.22
N ILE A 136 -23.58 -13.09 2.33
CA ILE A 136 -22.71 -12.86 1.17
C ILE A 136 -22.62 -14.12 0.29
N LEU A 137 -22.49 -15.32 0.89
CA LEU A 137 -22.46 -16.59 0.15
C LEU A 137 -23.78 -16.90 -0.57
N GLU A 138 -24.91 -16.37 -0.10
CA GLU A 138 -26.19 -16.41 -0.82
C GLU A 138 -26.29 -15.40 -1.98
N PHE A 139 -25.47 -14.35 -1.94
CA PHE A 139 -25.44 -13.28 -2.94
C PHE A 139 -24.50 -13.59 -4.09
N VAL A 140 -23.26 -14.03 -3.81
CA VAL A 140 -22.21 -14.25 -4.82
C VAL A 140 -22.68 -15.06 -6.04
N PRO A 141 -23.41 -16.18 -5.90
CA PRO A 141 -23.89 -16.95 -7.06
C PRO A 141 -24.83 -16.17 -8.00
N LYS A 142 -25.44 -15.09 -7.52
CA LYS A 142 -26.42 -14.26 -8.26
C LYS A 142 -25.76 -13.09 -8.99
N ILE A 143 -24.48 -12.80 -8.74
CA ILE A 143 -23.76 -11.72 -9.41
C ILE A 143 -23.61 -12.08 -10.89
N ASN A 144 -23.95 -11.13 -11.76
CA ASN A 144 -23.79 -11.26 -13.21
C ASN A 144 -22.61 -10.40 -13.69
N PHE A 145 -21.40 -10.96 -13.63
CA PHE A 145 -20.18 -10.30 -14.08
C PHE A 145 -20.10 -10.10 -15.60
N ASP A 146 -21.07 -10.57 -16.40
CA ASP A 146 -21.04 -10.44 -17.86
C ASP A 146 -21.63 -9.10 -18.34
N VAL A 147 -22.28 -8.35 -17.46
CA VAL A 147 -23.06 -7.15 -17.83
C VAL A 147 -22.76 -6.01 -16.87
N THR A 148 -22.45 -4.86 -17.44
CA THR A 148 -22.47 -3.56 -16.76
C THR A 148 -22.58 -2.45 -17.82
N ASN A 149 -23.10 -1.29 -17.40
CA ASN A 149 -23.31 -0.13 -18.28
C ASN A 149 -22.23 0.94 -18.10
N THR A 150 -21.21 0.68 -17.30
CA THR A 150 -20.09 1.59 -17.05
C THR A 150 -18.78 0.96 -17.51
N GLU A 151 -17.75 1.79 -17.67
CA GLU A 151 -16.39 1.32 -17.88
C GLU A 151 -15.93 0.48 -16.67
N VAL A 152 -15.16 -0.58 -16.93
CA VAL A 152 -14.62 -1.48 -15.91
C VAL A 152 -13.12 -1.23 -15.80
N SER A 153 -12.66 -0.93 -14.60
CA SER A 153 -11.23 -0.89 -14.27
C SER A 153 -10.74 -2.29 -13.92
N VAL A 154 -9.77 -2.82 -14.68
CA VAL A 154 -9.22 -4.17 -14.48
C VAL A 154 -8.50 -4.26 -13.14
N PHE A 155 -7.76 -3.22 -12.76
CA PHE A 155 -7.10 -3.09 -11.47
C PHE A 155 -8.11 -3.15 -10.32
N GLU A 156 -9.07 -2.21 -10.28
CA GLU A 156 -10.06 -2.13 -9.19
C GLU A 156 -10.89 -3.42 -9.09
N THR A 157 -11.23 -4.02 -10.23
CA THR A 157 -12.01 -5.24 -10.26
C THR A 157 -11.20 -6.45 -9.78
N THR A 158 -9.90 -6.48 -10.08
CA THR A 158 -9.00 -7.55 -9.66
C THR A 158 -8.77 -7.51 -8.16
N ILE A 159 -8.38 -6.37 -7.61
CA ILE A 159 -7.97 -6.30 -6.20
C ILE A 159 -9.15 -6.46 -5.24
N ARG A 160 -10.35 -6.02 -5.63
CA ARG A 160 -11.60 -6.10 -4.83
C ARG A 160 -12.35 -7.40 -5.06
N TYR A 161 -12.91 -7.57 -6.25
CA TYR A 161 -13.80 -8.70 -6.53
C TYR A 161 -13.04 -10.01 -6.67
N LEU A 162 -12.05 -10.07 -7.56
CA LEU A 162 -11.27 -11.30 -7.73
C LEU A 162 -10.50 -11.62 -6.43
N GLY A 163 -9.90 -10.59 -5.83
CA GLY A 163 -9.28 -10.59 -4.50
C GLY A 163 -10.14 -11.25 -3.43
N GLY A 164 -11.31 -10.65 -3.16
CA GLY A 164 -12.24 -11.08 -2.12
C GLY A 164 -12.85 -12.45 -2.37
N LEU A 165 -13.15 -12.81 -3.63
CA LEU A 165 -13.68 -14.13 -3.98
C LEU A 165 -12.64 -15.23 -3.77
N VAL A 166 -11.41 -15.04 -4.26
CA VAL A 166 -10.32 -16.04 -4.12
C VAL A 166 -9.90 -16.17 -2.65
N SER A 167 -9.77 -15.06 -1.93
CA SER A 167 -9.48 -15.09 -0.49
C SER A 167 -10.59 -15.77 0.30
N GLY A 168 -11.87 -15.45 0.03
CA GLY A 168 -13.00 -16.14 0.65
C GLY A 168 -12.96 -17.65 0.43
N HIS A 169 -12.57 -18.09 -0.77
CA HIS A 169 -12.37 -19.50 -1.09
C HIS A 169 -11.23 -20.11 -0.26
N ASP A 170 -10.04 -19.51 -0.25
CA ASP A 170 -8.90 -20.03 0.52
C ASP A 170 -9.20 -20.14 2.03
N LEU A 171 -9.89 -19.15 2.60
CA LEU A 171 -10.26 -19.15 4.02
C LEU A 171 -11.28 -20.25 4.35
N LEU A 172 -12.34 -20.38 3.54
CA LEU A 172 -13.46 -21.30 3.78
C LEU A 172 -13.20 -22.73 3.30
N LYS A 173 -12.20 -22.96 2.44
CA LYS A 173 -11.66 -24.29 2.16
C LYS A 173 -10.51 -24.67 3.10
N GLY A 174 -9.89 -23.67 3.72
CA GLY A 174 -8.76 -23.83 4.63
C GLY A 174 -9.15 -23.72 6.12
N PRO A 175 -8.46 -22.87 6.90
CA PRO A 175 -8.52 -22.91 8.37
C PRO A 175 -9.83 -22.40 8.99
N LEU A 176 -10.69 -21.75 8.20
CA LEU A 176 -11.96 -21.15 8.65
C LEU A 176 -13.19 -21.80 7.99
N LYS A 177 -13.06 -23.04 7.50
CA LYS A 177 -14.16 -23.81 6.90
C LYS A 177 -15.44 -23.87 7.75
N ASP A 178 -15.31 -23.93 9.07
CA ASP A 178 -16.45 -24.08 9.99
C ASP A 178 -17.25 -22.77 10.21
N VAL A 179 -16.81 -21.66 9.60
CA VAL A 179 -17.53 -20.39 9.60
C VAL A 179 -18.71 -20.43 8.62
N ALA A 180 -18.63 -21.22 7.55
CA ALA A 180 -19.68 -21.35 6.54
C ALA A 180 -20.38 -22.72 6.58
N ASN A 181 -21.71 -22.72 6.57
CA ASN A 181 -22.51 -23.94 6.46
C ASN A 181 -22.98 -24.21 5.00
N ASN A 182 -23.01 -23.18 4.15
CA ASN A 182 -23.47 -23.28 2.76
C ASN A 182 -22.31 -23.64 1.82
N GLN A 183 -22.02 -24.93 1.71
CA GLN A 183 -20.88 -25.39 0.89
C GLN A 183 -21.04 -25.05 -0.60
N THR A 184 -22.27 -25.06 -1.12
CA THR A 184 -22.54 -24.64 -2.51
C THR A 184 -22.18 -23.18 -2.74
N GLY A 185 -22.46 -22.30 -1.78
CA GLY A 185 -22.04 -20.90 -1.82
C GLY A 185 -20.52 -20.74 -1.78
N VAL A 186 -19.82 -21.56 -0.98
CA VAL A 186 -18.35 -21.58 -0.94
C VAL A 186 -17.77 -22.01 -2.28
N ASP A 187 -18.31 -23.06 -2.91
CA ASP A 187 -17.85 -23.55 -4.21
C ASP A 187 -18.12 -22.54 -5.34
N ALA A 188 -19.17 -21.74 -5.19
CA ALA A 188 -19.51 -20.68 -6.13
C ALA A 188 -18.49 -19.53 -6.14
N LEU A 189 -17.73 -19.31 -5.06
CA LEU A 189 -16.69 -18.27 -5.00
C LEU A 189 -15.65 -18.45 -6.11
N LEU A 190 -15.06 -19.65 -6.21
CA LEU A 190 -14.06 -19.94 -7.24
C LEU A 190 -14.68 -19.98 -8.65
N THR A 191 -15.92 -20.47 -8.76
CA THR A 191 -16.65 -20.46 -10.04
C THR A 191 -16.87 -19.04 -10.56
N GLN A 192 -17.29 -18.12 -9.69
CA GLN A 192 -17.50 -16.71 -10.04
C GLN A 192 -16.19 -15.96 -10.27
N ALA A 193 -15.15 -16.23 -9.47
CA ALA A 193 -13.81 -15.69 -9.69
C ALA A 193 -13.28 -16.04 -11.09
N LYS A 194 -13.43 -17.30 -11.50
CA LYS A 194 -13.05 -17.75 -12.84
C LYS A 194 -13.86 -17.03 -13.94
N ARG A 195 -15.18 -16.94 -13.77
CA ARG A 195 -16.06 -16.24 -14.74
C ARG A 195 -15.66 -14.77 -14.89
N LEU A 196 -15.39 -14.09 -13.79
CA LEU A 196 -14.93 -12.70 -13.80
C LEU A 196 -13.59 -12.58 -14.54
N ALA A 197 -12.59 -13.40 -14.22
CA ALA A 197 -11.31 -13.39 -14.92
C ALA A 197 -11.44 -13.70 -16.43
N ASP A 198 -12.37 -14.59 -16.81
CA ASP A 198 -12.67 -14.86 -18.22
C ASP A 198 -13.24 -13.65 -18.98
N ASN A 199 -13.96 -12.76 -18.30
CA ASN A 199 -14.42 -11.49 -18.88
C ASN A 199 -13.30 -10.45 -18.93
N LEU A 200 -12.46 -10.38 -17.90
CA LEU A 200 -11.38 -9.40 -17.80
C LEU A 200 -10.20 -9.69 -18.73
N LYS A 201 -9.94 -10.95 -19.09
CA LYS A 201 -8.71 -11.34 -19.80
C LYS A 201 -8.53 -10.70 -21.17
N VAL A 202 -9.61 -10.17 -21.76
CA VAL A 202 -9.55 -9.38 -23.00
C VAL A 202 -8.67 -8.12 -22.86
N ALA A 203 -8.45 -7.64 -21.63
CA ALA A 203 -7.51 -6.56 -21.31
C ALA A 203 -6.10 -6.82 -21.83
N PHE A 204 -5.64 -8.07 -21.77
CA PHE A 204 -4.28 -8.47 -22.14
C PHE A 204 -4.10 -8.74 -23.64
N ASP A 205 -5.17 -8.67 -24.43
CA ASP A 205 -5.12 -8.85 -25.89
C ASP A 205 -4.57 -7.59 -26.58
N THR A 206 -3.36 -7.19 -26.21
CA THR A 206 -2.63 -6.04 -26.75
C THR A 206 -1.38 -6.53 -27.47
N PRO A 207 -0.73 -5.72 -28.33
CA PRO A 207 0.48 -6.14 -29.05
C PRO A 207 1.59 -6.67 -28.13
N THR A 208 1.70 -6.10 -26.92
CA THR A 208 2.74 -6.44 -25.93
C THR A 208 2.26 -7.44 -24.88
N GLY A 209 0.96 -7.51 -24.60
CA GLY A 209 0.41 -8.16 -23.41
C GLY A 209 0.38 -7.27 -22.17
N VAL A 210 0.84 -6.01 -22.25
CA VAL A 210 0.53 -5.00 -21.21
C VAL A 210 -0.98 -4.77 -21.25
N PRO A 211 -1.71 -4.94 -20.14
CA PRO A 211 -3.17 -4.86 -20.15
C PRO A 211 -3.65 -3.43 -20.44
N ASP A 212 -4.77 -3.29 -21.14
CA ASP A 212 -5.58 -2.08 -21.09
C ASP A 212 -6.42 -2.10 -19.80
N ASN A 213 -6.18 -1.15 -18.90
CA ASN A 213 -6.88 -1.13 -17.62
C ASN A 213 -8.38 -0.83 -17.76
N ILE A 214 -8.83 -0.22 -18.86
CA ILE A 214 -10.24 0.14 -19.04
C ILE A 214 -10.90 -0.79 -20.05
N LEU A 215 -11.99 -1.44 -19.63
CA LEU A 215 -12.82 -2.28 -20.48
C LEU A 215 -14.22 -1.69 -20.68
N VAL A 216 -14.80 -1.96 -21.83
CA VAL A 216 -16.20 -1.64 -22.19
C VAL A 216 -16.94 -2.95 -22.42
N TYR A 217 -18.15 -3.07 -21.87
CA TYR A 217 -18.91 -4.33 -21.84
C TYR A 217 -20.03 -4.44 -22.88
N ASP A 218 -20.43 -3.36 -23.55
CA ASP A 218 -21.50 -3.38 -24.55
C ASP A 218 -20.94 -3.53 -25.99
N PRO A 219 -21.35 -4.55 -26.79
CA PRO A 219 -22.26 -5.66 -26.46
C PRO A 219 -21.58 -6.87 -25.80
N LYS A 220 -20.25 -6.85 -25.65
CA LYS A 220 -19.45 -7.83 -24.91
C LYS A 220 -18.15 -7.17 -24.41
N PRO A 221 -17.45 -7.75 -23.41
CA PRO A 221 -16.18 -7.23 -22.92
C PRO A 221 -15.16 -7.02 -24.05
N ARG A 222 -14.62 -5.80 -24.12
CA ARG A 222 -13.55 -5.40 -25.04
C ARG A 222 -12.69 -4.32 -24.40
N LYS A 223 -11.45 -4.20 -24.87
CA LYS A 223 -10.54 -3.10 -24.50
C LYS A 223 -11.12 -1.74 -24.90
N ASN A 224 -10.76 -0.71 -24.15
CA ASN A 224 -11.09 0.68 -24.49
C ASN A 224 -10.25 1.22 -25.66
N GLY A 225 -8.99 0.77 -25.77
CA GLY A 225 -8.02 1.28 -26.74
C GLY A 225 -7.13 2.38 -26.16
N SER A 226 -6.77 2.27 -24.88
CA SER A 226 -5.89 3.21 -24.18
C SER A 226 -4.49 3.23 -24.79
N GLU A 227 -3.80 4.37 -24.73
CA GLU A 227 -2.42 4.51 -25.24
C GLU A 227 -1.38 4.01 -24.24
N THR A 228 -1.57 4.34 -22.96
CA THR A 228 -0.70 3.97 -21.84
C THR A 228 -1.49 3.24 -20.76
N ASN A 229 -0.77 2.54 -19.89
CA ASN A 229 -1.29 2.04 -18.62
C ASN A 229 -0.26 2.28 -17.51
N GLY A 230 -0.73 2.48 -16.28
CA GLY A 230 0.12 2.78 -15.12
C GLY A 230 0.79 1.53 -14.54
N ILE A 231 1.95 1.69 -13.90
CA ILE A 231 2.66 0.52 -13.34
C ILE A 231 1.88 -0.15 -12.21
N ALA A 232 1.16 0.58 -11.37
CA ALA A 232 0.30 -0.03 -10.34
C ALA A 232 -0.83 -0.86 -10.98
N THR A 233 -1.48 -0.35 -12.02
CA THR A 233 -2.59 -1.05 -12.68
C THR A 233 -2.14 -2.22 -13.55
N ILE A 234 -0.87 -2.28 -13.95
CA ILE A 234 -0.24 -3.44 -14.60
C ILE A 234 0.26 -4.44 -13.54
N GLY A 235 0.98 -3.92 -12.53
CA GLY A 235 1.76 -4.66 -11.55
C GLY A 235 0.96 -5.34 -10.45
N THR A 236 -0.26 -4.86 -10.23
CA THR A 236 -1.12 -5.28 -9.12
C THR A 236 -2.25 -6.18 -9.61
N LEU A 237 -1.89 -7.12 -10.47
CA LEU A 237 -2.77 -8.18 -10.99
C LEU A 237 -2.18 -9.58 -10.75
N VAL A 238 -0.86 -9.67 -10.68
CA VAL A 238 -0.14 -10.94 -10.76
C VAL A 238 -0.48 -11.91 -9.62
N LEU A 239 -0.77 -11.42 -8.41
CA LEU A 239 -1.05 -12.25 -7.25
C LEU A 239 -2.37 -13.00 -7.41
N GLU A 240 -3.46 -12.28 -7.65
CA GLU A 240 -4.81 -12.83 -7.78
C GLU A 240 -4.91 -13.76 -8.98
N TRP A 241 -4.36 -13.34 -10.11
CA TRP A 241 -4.41 -14.10 -11.36
C TRP A 241 -3.53 -15.36 -11.29
N THR A 242 -2.37 -15.30 -10.64
CA THR A 242 -1.54 -16.50 -10.40
C THR A 242 -2.23 -17.45 -9.43
N ARG A 243 -2.79 -16.97 -8.31
CA ARG A 243 -3.53 -17.84 -7.38
C ARG A 243 -4.72 -18.50 -8.08
N LEU A 244 -5.45 -17.77 -8.92
CA LEU A 244 -6.55 -18.35 -9.69
C LEU A 244 -6.06 -19.48 -10.60
N SER A 245 -4.92 -19.32 -11.27
CA SER A 245 -4.30 -20.40 -12.04
C SER A 245 -3.93 -21.61 -11.18
N ASP A 246 -3.32 -21.39 -10.01
CA ASP A 246 -2.91 -22.47 -9.12
C ASP A 246 -4.13 -23.24 -8.56
N LEU A 247 -5.24 -22.55 -8.26
CA LEU A 247 -6.49 -23.15 -7.78
C LEU A 247 -7.27 -23.90 -8.86
N THR A 248 -7.29 -23.38 -10.09
CA THR A 248 -8.10 -23.94 -11.18
C THR A 248 -7.35 -24.96 -12.05
N GLY A 249 -6.02 -24.95 -12.00
CA GLY A 249 -5.15 -25.70 -12.91
C GLY A 249 -5.02 -25.09 -14.31
N ASP A 250 -5.75 -23.99 -14.61
CA ASP A 250 -5.66 -23.28 -15.88
C ASP A 250 -4.60 -22.19 -15.81
N LYS A 251 -3.47 -22.42 -16.47
CA LYS A 251 -2.29 -21.55 -16.42
C LYS A 251 -2.47 -20.20 -17.11
N GLN A 252 -3.53 -20.03 -17.93
CA GLN A 252 -3.69 -18.82 -18.74
C GLN A 252 -3.71 -17.54 -17.89
N TYR A 253 -4.30 -17.57 -16.69
CA TYR A 253 -4.50 -16.37 -15.88
C TYR A 253 -3.17 -15.82 -15.35
N GLY A 254 -2.36 -16.68 -14.73
CA GLY A 254 -1.01 -16.35 -14.30
C GLY A 254 -0.10 -15.95 -15.47
N GLU A 255 -0.16 -16.68 -16.59
CA GLU A 255 0.67 -16.37 -17.77
C GLU A 255 0.35 -15.00 -18.38
N LEU A 256 -0.93 -14.60 -18.45
CA LEU A 256 -1.33 -13.29 -18.98
C LEU A 256 -0.85 -12.13 -18.10
N SER A 257 -1.09 -12.21 -16.79
CA SER A 257 -0.65 -11.17 -15.85
C SER A 257 0.88 -11.03 -15.82
N GLN A 258 1.61 -12.15 -15.75
CA GLN A 258 3.08 -12.15 -15.75
C GLN A 258 3.69 -11.67 -17.07
N LYS A 259 3.00 -11.85 -18.21
CA LYS A 259 3.44 -11.31 -19.51
C LYS A 259 3.44 -9.78 -19.50
N GLY A 260 2.39 -9.15 -18.97
CA GLY A 260 2.33 -7.69 -18.79
C GLY A 260 3.39 -7.20 -17.81
N GLU A 261 3.50 -7.87 -16.66
CA GLU A 261 4.48 -7.59 -15.61
C GLU A 261 5.94 -7.62 -16.10
N ASN A 262 6.28 -8.49 -17.05
CA ASN A 262 7.66 -8.66 -17.50
C ASN A 262 8.28 -7.37 -18.10
N PHE A 263 7.46 -6.42 -18.59
CA PHE A 263 7.93 -5.09 -19.00
C PHE A 263 8.33 -4.19 -17.82
N LEU A 264 7.77 -4.42 -16.63
CA LEU A 264 8.13 -3.72 -15.40
C LEU A 264 9.33 -4.37 -14.70
N LEU A 265 9.47 -5.70 -14.79
CA LEU A 265 10.60 -6.43 -14.22
C LEU A 265 11.88 -6.32 -15.04
N LYS A 266 11.75 -6.12 -16.35
CA LYS A 266 12.86 -5.93 -17.29
C LYS A 266 12.66 -4.63 -18.06
N PRO A 267 12.65 -3.49 -17.35
CA PRO A 267 12.35 -2.20 -17.95
C PRO A 267 13.43 -1.80 -18.96
N ASN A 268 13.04 -1.07 -19.99
CA ASN A 268 13.98 -0.47 -20.93
C ASN A 268 14.75 0.72 -20.31
N GLU A 269 14.18 1.33 -19.28
CA GLU A 269 14.68 2.52 -18.62
C GLU A 269 14.28 2.54 -17.15
N GLU A 270 15.17 3.04 -16.30
CA GLU A 270 14.92 3.23 -14.88
C GLU A 270 15.33 4.65 -14.49
N VAL A 271 14.67 5.20 -13.47
CA VAL A 271 15.01 6.51 -12.91
C VAL A 271 16.15 6.38 -11.89
N PHE A 272 15.99 5.42 -10.98
CA PHE A 272 17.05 4.86 -10.16
C PHE A 272 16.96 3.34 -10.28
N PRO A 273 18.02 2.55 -9.97
CA PRO A 273 17.93 1.10 -10.04
C PRO A 273 16.70 0.55 -9.30
N GLY A 274 15.80 -0.15 -9.98
CA GLY A 274 14.55 -0.65 -9.40
C GLY A 274 13.38 0.35 -9.38
N LEU A 275 13.60 1.65 -9.48
CA LEU A 275 12.56 2.70 -9.43
C LEU A 275 12.20 3.20 -10.84
N LEU A 276 10.92 3.09 -11.18
CA LEU A 276 10.38 3.21 -12.54
C LEU A 276 9.52 4.46 -12.77
N GLY A 277 9.31 4.83 -14.04
CA GLY A 277 8.28 5.82 -14.41
C GLY A 277 6.86 5.34 -14.05
N THR A 278 5.86 6.22 -14.15
CA THR A 278 4.49 5.90 -13.73
C THR A 278 3.70 5.17 -14.81
N ASP A 279 3.86 5.54 -16.08
CA ASP A 279 3.10 5.03 -17.21
C ASP A 279 3.97 4.27 -18.23
N VAL A 280 3.37 3.25 -18.84
CA VAL A 280 3.97 2.43 -19.91
C VAL A 280 3.07 2.47 -21.14
N PHE A 281 3.66 2.68 -22.32
CA PHE A 281 2.93 2.59 -23.59
C PHE A 281 2.49 1.15 -23.86
N ILE A 282 1.20 0.93 -24.06
CA ILE A 282 0.62 -0.40 -24.29
C ILE A 282 1.13 -1.01 -25.60
N ALA A 283 1.36 -0.18 -26.62
CA ALA A 283 1.73 -0.64 -27.96
C ALA A 283 3.14 -1.28 -28.05
N ASN A 284 4.08 -0.88 -27.19
CA ASN A 284 5.48 -1.31 -27.28
C ASN A 284 6.14 -1.63 -25.92
N GLY A 285 5.49 -1.33 -24.79
CA GLY A 285 5.96 -1.65 -23.44
C GLY A 285 7.09 -0.74 -22.93
N THR A 286 7.32 0.42 -23.56
CA THR A 286 8.32 1.40 -23.09
C THR A 286 7.69 2.40 -22.12
N PHE A 287 8.47 2.88 -21.14
CA PHE A 287 8.03 3.94 -20.23
C PHE A 287 7.68 5.24 -20.96
N ALA A 288 6.55 5.85 -20.57
CA ALA A 288 6.02 7.09 -21.15
C ALA A 288 6.47 8.34 -20.37
N ASP A 289 6.94 8.15 -19.14
CA ASP A 289 7.43 9.22 -18.28
C ASP A 289 8.54 8.71 -17.34
N ARG A 290 9.07 9.63 -16.53
CA ARG A 290 10.12 9.37 -15.53
C ARG A 290 9.73 9.91 -14.14
N SER A 291 8.44 10.01 -13.86
CA SER A 291 7.91 10.39 -12.55
C SER A 291 7.53 9.14 -11.75
N GLY A 292 7.65 9.21 -10.43
CA GLY A 292 7.28 8.08 -9.59
C GLY A 292 7.52 8.32 -8.12
N GLY A 293 7.54 7.24 -7.36
CA GLY A 293 7.71 7.22 -5.92
C GLY A 293 6.95 6.04 -5.33
N TRP A 294 6.49 6.20 -4.10
CA TRP A 294 5.65 5.22 -3.39
C TRP A 294 4.23 5.75 -3.22
N ASN A 295 3.80 6.68 -4.08
CA ASN A 295 2.46 7.27 -4.02
C ASN A 295 1.52 6.56 -5.01
N GLY A 296 0.24 6.97 -4.97
CA GLY A 296 -0.81 6.55 -5.91
C GLY A 296 -0.35 6.46 -7.36
N GLY A 297 -0.61 5.32 -7.98
CA GLY A 297 -0.26 5.00 -9.38
C GLY A 297 1.05 4.23 -9.53
N THR A 298 1.85 4.13 -8.47
CA THR A 298 3.12 3.37 -8.46
C THR A 298 3.29 2.44 -7.26
N ASP A 299 2.64 2.76 -6.15
CA ASP A 299 2.62 2.03 -4.88
C ASP A 299 2.57 0.50 -5.00
N SER A 300 1.42 -0.05 -5.40
CA SER A 300 1.09 -1.47 -5.29
C SER A 300 1.88 -2.36 -6.26
N PHE A 301 2.51 -1.77 -7.28
CA PHE A 301 3.53 -2.46 -8.06
C PHE A 301 4.70 -2.89 -7.16
N TYR A 302 5.30 -1.95 -6.43
CA TYR A 302 6.41 -2.26 -5.53
C TYR A 302 5.95 -3.19 -4.41
N GLU A 303 4.71 -3.02 -3.96
CA GLU A 303 4.10 -3.90 -2.97
C GLU A 303 4.08 -5.36 -3.41
N TYR A 304 3.62 -5.61 -4.64
CA TYR A 304 3.44 -6.95 -5.17
C TYR A 304 4.76 -7.63 -5.48
N LEU A 305 5.85 -6.89 -5.73
CA LEU A 305 7.17 -7.51 -5.95
C LEU A 305 7.60 -8.41 -4.79
N ILE A 306 7.53 -7.92 -3.54
CA ILE A 306 7.90 -8.73 -2.38
C ILE A 306 6.81 -9.72 -1.98
N LYS A 307 5.53 -9.37 -2.19
CA LYS A 307 4.41 -10.27 -1.92
C LYS A 307 4.40 -11.49 -2.85
N MET A 308 4.81 -11.36 -4.11
CA MET A 308 4.99 -12.49 -5.02
C MET A 308 6.17 -13.38 -4.62
N TRP A 309 7.27 -12.80 -4.13
CA TRP A 309 8.35 -13.59 -3.55
C TRP A 309 7.90 -14.38 -2.31
N LEU A 310 7.09 -13.76 -1.45
CA LEU A 310 6.47 -14.45 -0.32
C LEU A 310 5.49 -15.55 -0.76
N TYR A 311 4.71 -15.31 -1.81
CA TYR A 311 3.74 -16.25 -2.33
C TYR A 311 4.39 -17.56 -2.80
N ASP A 312 5.50 -17.47 -3.55
CA ASP A 312 6.26 -18.64 -3.99
C ASP A 312 7.73 -18.30 -4.26
N GLN A 313 8.60 -18.75 -3.35
CA GLN A 313 10.05 -18.51 -3.40
C GLN A 313 10.79 -19.31 -4.49
N ASN A 314 10.14 -20.30 -5.11
CA ASN A 314 10.75 -21.03 -6.22
C ASN A 314 10.47 -20.35 -7.56
N ARG A 315 9.31 -19.68 -7.70
CA ARG A 315 8.89 -19.05 -8.97
C ARG A 315 9.31 -17.60 -9.12
N PHE A 316 9.34 -16.82 -8.03
CA PHE A 316 9.35 -15.34 -8.13
C PHE A 316 10.64 -14.67 -7.67
N SER A 317 11.80 -15.31 -7.85
CA SER A 317 13.10 -14.73 -7.46
C SER A 317 13.44 -13.42 -8.18
N LEU A 318 12.99 -13.23 -9.42
CA LEU A 318 13.17 -11.96 -10.12
C LEU A 318 12.40 -10.83 -9.44
N TYR A 319 11.19 -11.09 -8.93
CA TYR A 319 10.38 -10.08 -8.24
C TYR A 319 11.08 -9.62 -6.95
N ARG A 320 11.64 -10.57 -6.20
CA ARG A 320 12.53 -10.28 -5.06
C ARG A 320 13.67 -9.34 -5.45
N ASP A 321 14.43 -9.67 -6.49
CA ASP A 321 15.61 -8.89 -6.89
C ASP A 321 15.23 -7.47 -7.30
N ARG A 322 14.09 -7.32 -7.98
CA ARG A 322 13.49 -6.04 -8.35
C ARG A 322 13.05 -5.23 -7.14
N TRP A 323 12.42 -5.87 -6.16
CA TRP A 323 12.05 -5.23 -4.90
C TRP A 323 13.29 -4.75 -4.13
N VAL A 324 14.32 -5.59 -4.00
CA VAL A 324 15.57 -5.22 -3.31
C VAL A 324 16.21 -3.99 -3.95
N ALA A 325 16.26 -3.93 -5.28
CA ALA A 325 16.76 -2.76 -6.00
C ALA A 325 15.93 -1.50 -5.70
N ALA A 326 14.59 -1.60 -5.76
CA ALA A 326 13.70 -0.50 -5.45
C ALA A 326 13.85 -0.04 -3.98
N ALA A 327 13.89 -0.97 -3.03
CA ALA A 327 14.02 -0.71 -1.60
C ALA A 327 15.34 -0.01 -1.27
N ASP A 328 16.47 -0.53 -1.77
CA ASP A 328 17.79 0.07 -1.55
C ASP A 328 17.89 1.46 -2.20
N SER A 329 17.33 1.64 -3.40
CA SER A 329 17.27 2.94 -4.06
C SER A 329 16.37 3.93 -3.32
N SER A 330 15.23 3.50 -2.79
CA SER A 330 14.36 4.34 -1.96
C SER A 330 15.06 4.84 -0.71
N ILE A 331 15.75 3.95 0.03
CA ILE A 331 16.54 4.32 1.21
C ILE A 331 17.62 5.33 0.84
N LYS A 332 18.29 5.13 -0.30
CA LYS A 332 19.42 5.96 -0.72
C LYS A 332 19.00 7.32 -1.27
N PHE A 333 17.96 7.36 -2.10
CA PHE A 333 17.64 8.52 -2.92
C PHE A 333 16.37 9.23 -2.47
N LEU A 334 15.34 8.50 -2.03
CA LEU A 334 14.01 9.07 -1.73
C LEU A 334 13.80 9.41 -0.26
N ALA A 335 14.45 8.68 0.66
CA ALA A 335 14.37 8.93 2.09
C ALA A 335 14.75 10.39 2.41
N SER A 336 13.88 11.08 3.14
CA SER A 336 13.98 12.52 3.38
C SER A 336 13.41 12.88 4.75
N SER A 337 14.04 13.86 5.39
CA SER A 337 13.67 14.32 6.72
C SER A 337 13.29 15.80 6.68
N PRO A 338 12.17 16.20 7.28
CA PRO A 338 11.80 17.60 7.39
C PRO A 338 12.85 18.46 8.10
N THR A 339 13.09 19.67 7.61
CA THR A 339 14.05 20.61 8.22
C THR A 339 13.72 20.98 9.67
N THR A 340 12.43 20.94 10.05
CA THR A 340 11.96 21.25 11.41
C THR A 340 11.83 20.03 12.32
N ARG A 341 11.88 18.82 11.75
CA ARG A 341 11.73 17.54 12.44
C ARG A 341 12.67 16.49 11.84
N PRO A 342 13.99 16.62 12.07
CA PRO A 342 14.99 15.70 11.54
C PRO A 342 14.88 14.27 12.10
N ASP A 343 14.08 14.07 13.14
CA ASP A 343 13.71 12.77 13.69
C ASP A 343 12.74 11.97 12.81
N LEU A 344 12.04 12.62 11.87
CA LEU A 344 11.08 11.98 10.97
C LEU A 344 11.74 11.59 9.64
N THR A 345 11.24 10.52 9.02
CA THR A 345 11.68 10.07 7.69
C THR A 345 10.46 9.75 6.83
N PHE A 346 10.34 10.42 5.69
CA PHE A 346 9.34 10.14 4.66
C PHE A 346 10.04 9.74 3.34
N LEU A 347 9.30 9.15 2.41
CA LEU A 347 9.76 8.95 1.03
C LEU A 347 9.27 10.09 0.14
N ALA A 348 10.19 10.79 -0.50
CA ALA A 348 9.88 11.81 -1.51
C ALA A 348 9.42 11.14 -2.84
N ALA A 349 8.48 11.78 -3.53
CA ALA A 349 8.23 11.50 -4.95
C ALA A 349 9.37 12.04 -5.82
N TYR A 350 9.44 11.65 -7.08
CA TYR A 350 10.43 12.17 -8.03
C TYR A 350 9.83 12.46 -9.40
N ASN A 351 10.53 13.30 -10.17
CA ASN A 351 10.35 13.49 -11.60
C ASN A 351 11.73 13.58 -12.27
N ASN A 352 11.99 12.69 -13.22
CA ASN A 352 13.29 12.40 -13.85
C ASN A 352 14.35 11.85 -12.91
N ALA A 353 14.70 12.62 -11.90
CA ALA A 353 15.61 12.31 -10.78
C ALA A 353 15.53 13.43 -9.71
N ASP A 354 14.80 14.51 -10.00
CA ASP A 354 14.57 15.59 -9.07
C ASP A 354 13.49 15.19 -8.06
N LEU A 355 13.81 15.33 -6.78
CA LEU A 355 12.91 14.99 -5.70
C LEU A 355 11.84 16.05 -5.49
N ARG A 356 10.64 15.58 -5.16
CA ARG A 356 9.50 16.36 -4.71
C ARG A 356 9.18 15.92 -3.29
N PHE A 357 9.38 16.82 -2.34
CA PHE A 357 9.08 16.58 -0.92
C PHE A 357 7.57 16.69 -0.69
N ILE A 358 6.89 15.64 -1.13
CA ILE A 358 5.45 15.42 -1.09
C ILE A 358 5.23 13.93 -0.90
N SER A 359 4.26 13.60 -0.06
CA SER A 359 3.78 12.25 0.15
C SER A 359 2.27 12.27 0.38
N THR A 360 1.67 11.09 0.36
CA THR A 360 0.22 10.90 0.50
C THR A 360 -0.09 9.92 1.60
N HIS A 361 -1.33 9.92 2.09
CA HIS A 361 -1.82 8.88 3.00
C HIS A 361 -1.61 7.49 2.38
N LEU A 362 -1.95 7.33 1.10
CA LEU A 362 -1.66 6.14 0.29
C LEU A 362 -0.22 5.64 0.42
N ALA A 363 0.77 6.51 0.57
CA ALA A 363 2.17 6.11 0.58
C ALA A 363 2.58 5.47 1.92
N CYS A 364 1.79 5.66 2.98
CA CYS A 364 2.11 5.14 4.30
C CYS A 364 2.04 3.60 4.42
N PHE A 365 1.66 2.89 3.35
CA PHE A 365 1.83 1.43 3.26
C PHE A 365 3.32 1.03 3.17
N ASP A 366 4.18 1.98 2.78
CA ASP A 366 5.62 1.77 2.60
C ASP A 366 6.28 1.16 3.86
N GLY A 367 5.93 1.63 5.05
CA GLY A 367 6.39 1.10 6.32
C GLY A 367 6.15 -0.40 6.44
N GLY A 368 4.89 -0.83 6.25
CA GLY A 368 4.49 -2.23 6.28
C GLY A 368 5.15 -3.06 5.18
N ASN A 369 5.32 -2.50 3.99
CA ASN A 369 5.99 -3.19 2.88
C ASN A 369 7.48 -3.43 3.14
N PHE A 370 8.21 -2.43 3.63
CA PHE A 370 9.61 -2.56 4.02
C PHE A 370 9.78 -3.54 5.19
N ILE A 371 8.89 -3.50 6.18
CA ILE A 371 8.88 -4.46 7.28
C ILE A 371 8.68 -5.88 6.73
N LEU A 372 7.68 -6.10 5.87
CA LEU A 372 7.42 -7.40 5.27
C LEU A 372 8.65 -7.92 4.52
N GLY A 373 9.27 -7.09 3.68
CA GLY A 373 10.50 -7.48 2.97
C GLY A 373 11.66 -7.79 3.90
N GLY A 374 11.83 -7.04 4.98
CA GLY A 374 12.82 -7.34 6.01
C GLY A 374 12.59 -8.70 6.69
N LEU A 375 11.34 -9.03 7.02
CA LEU A 375 10.98 -10.32 7.61
C LEU A 375 11.22 -11.48 6.62
N VAL A 376 10.73 -11.36 5.39
CA VAL A 376 10.79 -12.42 4.37
C VAL A 376 12.22 -12.66 3.89
N LEU A 377 13.03 -11.61 3.77
CA LEU A 377 14.44 -11.71 3.36
C LEU A 377 15.39 -11.93 4.53
N LYS A 378 14.91 -11.83 5.77
CA LYS A 378 15.72 -11.87 7.00
C LYS A 378 16.79 -10.78 7.04
N GLU A 379 16.40 -9.58 6.62
CA GLU A 379 17.26 -8.40 6.45
C GLU A 379 16.78 -7.27 7.39
N GLN A 380 17.42 -7.15 8.56
CA GLN A 380 17.01 -6.21 9.61
C GLN A 380 16.99 -4.75 9.14
N LYS A 381 17.86 -4.37 8.18
CA LYS A 381 17.91 -3.01 7.63
C LYS A 381 16.56 -2.55 7.06
N TYR A 382 15.78 -3.45 6.47
CA TYR A 382 14.47 -3.10 5.90
C TYR A 382 13.40 -3.03 6.98
N VAL A 383 13.46 -3.90 8.00
CA VAL A 383 12.58 -3.78 9.18
C VAL A 383 12.80 -2.44 9.87
N ASP A 384 14.05 -2.08 10.17
CA ASP A 384 14.39 -0.83 10.86
C ASP A 384 13.95 0.40 10.05
N PHE A 385 14.12 0.36 8.73
CA PHE A 385 13.67 1.46 7.87
C PHE A 385 12.15 1.55 7.79
N GLY A 386 11.44 0.42 7.63
CA GLY A 386 9.97 0.42 7.62
C GLY A 386 9.37 0.86 8.96
N ILE A 387 10.03 0.59 10.08
CA ILE A 387 9.65 1.15 11.39
C ILE A 387 9.76 2.67 11.39
N LYS A 388 10.86 3.26 10.86
CA LYS A 388 10.99 4.73 10.76
C LYS A 388 9.89 5.37 9.93
N LEU A 389 9.54 4.76 8.79
CA LEU A 389 8.44 5.23 7.93
C LEU A 389 7.09 5.17 8.68
N THR A 390 6.83 4.04 9.36
CA THR A 390 5.62 3.84 10.18
C THR A 390 5.51 4.89 11.29
N GLU A 391 6.61 5.20 11.97
CA GLU A 391 6.66 6.21 13.04
C GLU A 391 6.46 7.63 12.49
N ALA A 392 6.97 7.94 11.28
CA ALA A 392 6.73 9.21 10.63
C ALA A 392 5.26 9.39 10.21
N CYS A 393 4.63 8.34 9.65
CA CYS A 393 3.21 8.33 9.34
C CYS A 393 2.32 8.44 10.60
N ARG A 394 2.77 7.93 11.75
CA ARG A 394 2.09 8.18 13.04
C ARG A 394 2.05 9.66 13.40
N GLU A 395 3.12 10.40 13.12
CA GLU A 395 3.16 11.83 13.42
C GLU A 395 2.19 12.62 12.52
N THR A 396 1.88 12.15 11.30
CA THR A 396 0.86 12.83 10.48
C THR A 396 -0.55 12.72 11.09
N TYR A 397 -0.87 11.59 11.72
CA TYR A 397 -2.12 11.41 12.47
C TYR A 397 -2.14 12.25 13.75
N LYS A 398 -1.07 12.17 14.55
CA LYS A 398 -1.02 12.79 15.87
C LYS A 398 -1.03 14.32 15.85
N GLN A 399 -0.58 14.94 14.76
CA GLN A 399 -0.41 16.40 14.69
C GLN A 399 -1.65 17.16 14.23
N THR A 400 -2.64 16.48 13.64
CA THR A 400 -3.89 17.10 13.17
C THR A 400 -4.92 17.22 14.30
N ALA A 401 -5.91 18.10 14.13
CA ALA A 401 -6.93 18.35 15.14
C ALA A 401 -7.82 17.14 15.45
N THR A 402 -8.06 16.27 14.46
CA THR A 402 -8.91 15.08 14.60
C THR A 402 -8.16 13.86 15.13
N GLY A 403 -6.83 13.84 15.03
CA GLY A 403 -6.04 12.62 15.22
C GLY A 403 -5.99 11.69 14.00
N ILE A 404 -6.39 12.19 12.82
CA ILE A 404 -6.41 11.48 11.53
C ILE A 404 -5.45 12.16 10.55
N GLY A 405 -4.65 11.39 9.83
CA GLY A 405 -3.67 11.94 8.87
C GLY A 405 -4.32 12.48 7.59
N PRO A 406 -3.74 13.52 6.96
CA PRO A 406 -4.24 14.10 5.72
C PRO A 406 -3.95 13.23 4.49
N GLU A 407 -4.79 13.30 3.46
CA GLU A 407 -4.57 12.63 2.17
C GLU A 407 -3.24 13.04 1.49
N ILE A 408 -2.84 14.32 1.58
CA ILE A 408 -1.61 14.80 0.93
C ILE A 408 -0.91 15.84 1.79
N PHE A 409 0.38 15.64 2.03
CA PHE A 409 1.22 16.55 2.80
C PHE A 409 2.59 16.78 2.14
N ARG A 410 3.27 17.85 2.58
CA ARG A 410 4.59 18.24 2.10
C ARG A 410 5.48 18.66 3.26
N TRP A 411 6.78 18.64 3.02
CA TRP A 411 7.81 19.13 3.94
C TRP A 411 8.92 19.81 3.14
N GLN A 412 9.87 20.44 3.83
CA GLN A 412 11.11 20.90 3.21
C GLN A 412 12.28 20.00 3.60
N ASP A 413 13.23 19.85 2.69
CA ASP A 413 14.52 19.19 2.93
C ASP A 413 15.63 20.05 2.31
N ASP A 414 16.60 20.46 3.13
CA ASP A 414 17.68 21.38 2.74
C ASP A 414 18.85 20.68 2.02
N ARG A 415 18.67 19.46 1.54
CA ARG A 415 19.70 18.75 0.77
C ARG A 415 20.14 19.58 -0.46
N PRO A 416 21.46 19.83 -0.62
CA PRO A 416 21.95 20.58 -1.77
C PRO A 416 22.01 19.70 -3.04
N PRO A 417 21.72 20.26 -4.23
CA PRO A 417 21.24 21.62 -4.45
C PRO A 417 19.74 21.77 -4.14
N VAL A 418 19.38 22.84 -3.42
CA VAL A 418 17.98 23.12 -3.07
C VAL A 418 17.24 23.67 -4.31
N ASN A 419 16.28 22.89 -4.82
CA ASN A 419 15.38 23.31 -5.89
C ASN A 419 14.09 23.91 -5.30
N LYS A 420 14.00 25.25 -5.20
CA LYS A 420 12.83 25.94 -4.60
C LYS A 420 11.49 25.63 -5.29
N THR A 421 11.49 25.26 -6.56
CA THR A 421 10.25 24.89 -7.27
C THR A 421 9.69 23.56 -6.77
N LEU A 422 10.57 22.61 -6.47
CA LEU A 422 10.21 21.27 -5.98
C LEU A 422 10.25 21.16 -4.44
N ASN A 423 10.84 22.16 -3.78
CA ASN A 423 10.91 22.36 -2.34
C ASN A 423 10.38 23.76 -1.94
N PRO A 424 9.06 24.01 -2.08
CA PRO A 424 8.47 25.31 -1.77
C PRO A 424 8.36 25.53 -0.26
N ASP A 425 8.24 26.80 0.13
CA ASP A 425 7.95 27.19 1.51
C ASP A 425 6.54 26.73 1.95
N PRO A 426 6.34 26.44 3.25
CA PRO A 426 5.01 26.19 3.77
C PRO A 426 4.10 27.40 3.52
N PRO A 427 2.79 27.20 3.27
CA PRO A 427 1.84 28.30 3.22
C PRO A 427 1.91 29.18 4.47
N ALA A 428 1.72 30.49 4.31
CA ALA A 428 1.85 31.45 5.41
C ALA A 428 0.96 31.09 6.63
N ASN A 429 -0.24 30.54 6.37
CA ASN A 429 -1.18 30.09 7.41
C ASN A 429 -0.84 28.73 8.05
N GLN A 430 0.19 28.02 7.58
CA GLN A 430 0.63 26.73 8.11
C GLN A 430 2.09 26.76 8.61
N THR A 431 2.71 27.94 8.71
CA THR A 431 4.11 28.05 9.14
C THR A 431 4.31 27.51 10.57
N GLU A 432 3.46 27.88 11.53
CA GLU A 432 3.55 27.37 12.91
C GLU A 432 3.27 25.87 12.98
N PHE A 433 2.32 25.38 12.19
CA PHE A 433 2.03 23.94 12.08
C PHE A 433 3.26 23.19 11.58
N TYR A 434 3.92 23.67 10.52
CA TYR A 434 5.14 23.07 9.98
C TYR A 434 6.30 23.05 10.99
N GLN A 435 6.50 24.14 11.73
CA GLN A 435 7.55 24.23 12.75
C GLN A 435 7.38 23.17 13.85
N ARG A 436 6.15 22.84 14.22
CA ARG A 436 5.84 21.81 15.23
C ARG A 436 5.79 20.39 14.64
N ALA A 437 5.08 20.23 13.53
CA ALA A 437 4.67 18.94 13.00
C ALA A 437 5.68 18.32 12.03
N GLY A 438 6.55 19.12 11.39
CA GLY A 438 7.47 18.63 10.36
C GLY A 438 6.85 18.52 8.97
N PHE A 439 5.57 18.87 8.80
CA PHE A 439 4.92 18.88 7.49
C PHE A 439 3.83 19.96 7.45
N TRP A 440 3.28 20.23 6.27
CA TRP A 440 2.03 20.97 6.11
C TRP A 440 1.09 20.21 5.18
N ILE A 441 -0.21 20.44 5.36
CA ILE A 441 -1.26 19.84 4.54
C ILE A 441 -1.27 20.56 3.20
N ARG A 442 -1.13 19.83 2.11
CA ARG A 442 -1.20 20.41 0.77
C ARG A 442 -2.63 20.89 0.52
N GLN A 443 -2.80 22.01 -0.19
CA GLN A 443 -4.11 22.42 -0.69
C GLN A 443 -4.77 21.27 -1.47
N GLY A 444 -6.00 20.92 -1.10
CA GLY A 444 -6.75 19.78 -1.65
C GLY A 444 -6.36 18.41 -1.06
N GLY A 445 -5.54 18.37 -0.01
CA GLY A 445 -5.11 17.14 0.67
C GLY A 445 -5.60 17.02 2.11
N SER A 446 -6.55 17.86 2.55
CA SER A 446 -7.05 17.89 3.93
C SER A 446 -8.09 16.81 4.23
N GLY A 447 -8.65 16.14 3.23
CA GLY A 447 -9.65 15.11 3.45
C GLY A 447 -9.09 13.86 4.14
N TYR A 448 -9.99 12.92 4.43
CA TYR A 448 -9.67 11.54 4.74
C TYR A 448 -10.79 10.64 4.24
N VAL A 449 -10.48 9.73 3.32
CA VAL A 449 -11.48 8.91 2.62
C VAL A 449 -11.63 7.50 3.19
N LEU A 450 -11.44 7.34 4.51
CA LEU A 450 -11.49 6.05 5.21
C LEU A 450 -10.36 5.10 4.80
N ARG A 451 -9.17 5.62 4.47
CA ARG A 451 -8.07 4.78 3.99
C ARG A 451 -7.33 4.01 5.11
N PRO A 452 -6.74 2.84 4.80
CA PRO A 452 -6.18 1.92 5.79
C PRO A 452 -4.66 1.99 6.03
N GLU A 453 -3.88 2.60 5.14
CA GLU A 453 -2.45 2.31 4.93
C GLU A 453 -1.59 2.60 6.17
N VAL A 454 -1.96 3.61 6.96
CA VAL A 454 -1.28 3.89 8.24
C VAL A 454 -1.54 2.79 9.28
N ILE A 455 -2.77 2.28 9.36
CA ILE A 455 -3.13 1.19 10.29
C ILE A 455 -2.53 -0.14 9.80
N GLU A 456 -2.45 -0.35 8.49
CA GLU A 456 -1.70 -1.46 7.88
C GLU A 456 -0.24 -1.46 8.36
N SER A 457 0.46 -0.33 8.25
CA SER A 457 1.86 -0.25 8.69
C SER A 457 2.02 -0.45 10.20
N TYR A 458 1.09 0.02 11.03
CA TYR A 458 1.08 -0.33 12.46
C TYR A 458 0.93 -1.83 12.69
N TYR A 459 0.07 -2.48 11.92
CA TYR A 459 -0.12 -3.92 11.98
C TYR A 459 1.19 -4.65 11.68
N TYR A 460 1.85 -4.36 10.56
CA TYR A 460 3.15 -4.99 10.24
C TYR A 460 4.24 -4.68 11.28
N ALA A 461 4.31 -3.45 11.79
CA ALA A 461 5.25 -3.06 12.84
C ALA A 461 5.03 -3.85 14.13
N TYR A 462 3.77 -4.04 14.53
CA TYR A 462 3.40 -4.89 15.63
C TYR A 462 3.80 -6.35 15.39
N ARG A 463 3.51 -6.90 14.21
CA ARG A 463 3.85 -8.28 13.87
C ARG A 463 5.36 -8.52 13.86
N ALA A 464 6.15 -7.54 13.42
CA ALA A 464 7.61 -7.66 13.43
C ALA A 464 8.25 -7.57 14.82
N THR A 465 7.65 -6.80 15.74
CA THR A 465 8.31 -6.40 17.00
C THR A 465 7.66 -6.97 18.27
N GLY A 466 6.36 -7.21 18.25
CA GLY A 466 5.55 -7.51 19.45
C GLY A 466 5.33 -6.30 20.36
N ASP A 467 5.79 -5.10 19.97
CA ASP A 467 5.67 -3.89 20.80
C ASP A 467 4.23 -3.38 20.81
N THR A 468 3.59 -3.42 21.99
CA THR A 468 2.19 -3.03 22.17
C THR A 468 1.93 -1.56 21.87
N LYS A 469 2.95 -0.71 21.76
CA LYS A 469 2.78 0.69 21.33
C LYS A 469 2.07 0.77 19.96
N TYR A 470 2.32 -0.17 19.06
CA TYR A 470 1.67 -0.19 17.74
C TYR A 470 0.19 -0.59 17.83
N GLN A 471 -0.17 -1.47 18.78
CA GLN A 471 -1.58 -1.75 19.10
C GLN A 471 -2.28 -0.51 19.67
N ASP A 472 -1.60 0.26 20.52
CA ASP A 472 -2.13 1.52 21.05
C ASP A 472 -2.30 2.57 19.96
N TRP A 473 -1.36 2.68 19.02
CA TRP A 473 -1.46 3.63 17.91
C TRP A 473 -2.59 3.30 16.94
N ALA A 474 -2.76 2.02 16.61
CA ALA A 474 -3.90 1.56 15.81
C ALA A 474 -5.22 1.79 16.55
N TRP A 475 -5.25 1.59 17.87
CA TRP A 475 -6.42 1.85 18.70
C TRP A 475 -6.78 3.34 18.73
N ASP A 476 -5.80 4.22 18.93
CA ASP A 476 -5.99 5.67 18.87
C ASP A 476 -6.54 6.11 17.52
N ALA A 477 -5.98 5.59 16.41
CA ALA A 477 -6.46 5.87 15.06
C ALA A 477 -7.91 5.40 14.87
N PHE A 478 -8.22 4.16 15.28
CA PHE A 478 -9.58 3.62 15.22
C PHE A 478 -10.56 4.47 16.03
N LEU A 479 -10.19 4.91 17.24
CA LEU A 479 -11.04 5.79 18.06
C LEU A 479 -11.26 7.16 17.42
N ALA A 480 -10.22 7.76 16.83
CA ALA A 480 -10.31 9.04 16.12
C ALA A 480 -11.24 8.94 14.91
N ILE A 481 -11.09 7.89 14.11
CA ILE A 481 -11.96 7.57 12.96
C ILE A 481 -13.39 7.31 13.45
N ASN A 482 -13.58 6.48 14.48
CA ASN A 482 -14.89 6.15 14.99
C ASN A 482 -15.64 7.39 15.49
N LYS A 483 -14.93 8.31 16.15
CA LYS A 483 -15.47 9.57 16.63
C LYS A 483 -15.82 10.53 15.50
N THR A 484 -14.95 10.67 14.50
CA THR A 484 -15.01 11.78 13.51
C THR A 484 -15.75 11.39 12.24
N CYS A 485 -15.60 10.13 11.80
CA CYS A 485 -16.19 9.63 10.57
C CYS A 485 -17.55 8.95 10.78
N SER A 486 -17.97 8.68 12.02
CA SER A 486 -19.29 8.11 12.30
C SER A 486 -20.39 9.04 11.78
N ALA A 487 -21.17 8.57 10.80
CA ALA A 487 -22.15 9.39 10.11
C ALA A 487 -23.38 8.54 9.77
N GLY A 488 -24.57 8.99 10.20
CA GLY A 488 -25.84 8.29 9.94
C GLY A 488 -25.77 6.78 10.19
N SER A 489 -26.01 5.98 9.15
CA SER A 489 -26.08 4.52 9.22
C SER A 489 -24.73 3.79 9.16
N GLY A 490 -23.60 4.49 9.01
CA GLY A 490 -22.27 3.89 8.91
C GLY A 490 -21.15 4.88 9.23
N PHE A 491 -20.11 4.88 8.39
CA PHE A 491 -18.99 5.82 8.44
C PHE A 491 -18.83 6.51 7.09
N SER A 492 -18.46 7.78 7.10
CA SER A 492 -18.23 8.57 5.88
C SER A 492 -16.83 9.14 5.86
N SER A 493 -16.29 9.33 4.66
CA SER A 493 -15.17 10.24 4.44
C SER A 493 -15.47 11.65 4.95
N ILE A 494 -14.41 12.38 5.28
CA ILE A 494 -14.44 13.74 5.85
C ILE A 494 -13.56 14.71 5.05
N THR A 495 -13.91 16.00 5.03
CA THR A 495 -13.26 17.00 4.16
C THR A 495 -12.03 17.69 4.75
N ASP A 496 -11.91 17.75 6.08
CA ASP A 496 -10.77 18.43 6.72
C ASP A 496 -10.38 17.78 8.06
N VAL A 497 -9.31 16.98 8.04
CA VAL A 497 -8.73 16.35 9.24
C VAL A 497 -8.14 17.35 10.24
N ASN A 498 -7.94 18.61 9.85
CA ASN A 498 -7.40 19.65 10.70
C ASN A 498 -8.49 20.61 11.24
N ASP A 499 -9.75 20.36 10.91
CA ASP A 499 -10.90 20.86 11.67
C ASP A 499 -11.19 19.86 12.81
N PRO A 500 -11.32 20.26 14.08
CA PRO A 500 -11.63 19.35 15.19
C PRO A 500 -12.87 18.45 15.02
N LYS A 501 -13.78 18.80 14.10
CA LYS A 501 -14.98 18.02 13.74
C LYS A 501 -14.83 17.21 12.45
N GLY A 502 -13.70 17.28 11.76
CA GLY A 502 -13.48 16.68 10.44
C GLY A 502 -14.02 17.51 9.28
N GLY A 503 -14.49 18.73 9.51
CA GLY A 503 -15.19 19.52 8.50
C GLY A 503 -16.59 18.95 8.24
N THR A 504 -16.84 18.45 7.04
CA THR A 504 -18.12 17.86 6.61
C THR A 504 -17.93 16.41 6.18
N ALA A 505 -18.95 15.58 6.40
CA ALA A 505 -19.01 14.25 5.81
C ALA A 505 -19.33 14.35 4.30
N ASP A 506 -18.63 13.60 3.44
CA ASP A 506 -18.92 13.58 1.99
C ASP A 506 -20.10 12.67 1.61
N ASP A 507 -20.71 11.99 2.59
CA ASP A 507 -21.76 11.00 2.39
C ASP A 507 -21.32 9.82 1.49
N PHE A 508 -20.15 9.27 1.80
CA PHE A 508 -19.56 8.17 1.03
C PHE A 508 -18.77 7.21 1.92
N GLN A 509 -19.10 5.91 1.83
CA GLN A 509 -18.42 4.82 2.53
C GLN A 509 -17.82 3.86 1.49
N GLU A 510 -16.53 3.99 1.23
CA GLU A 510 -15.76 3.10 0.35
C GLU A 510 -15.79 1.64 0.83
N SER A 511 -15.68 0.70 -0.10
CA SER A 511 -15.74 -0.74 0.21
C SER A 511 -14.52 -1.22 1.02
N PHE A 512 -13.35 -0.61 0.84
CA PHE A 512 -12.14 -0.86 1.65
C PHE A 512 -12.31 -0.51 3.14
N TRP A 513 -13.36 0.23 3.53
CA TRP A 513 -13.70 0.35 4.94
C TRP A 513 -13.91 -1.04 5.58
N PHE A 514 -14.62 -1.93 4.87
CA PHE A 514 -14.83 -3.31 5.30
C PHE A 514 -13.62 -4.20 5.08
N ALA A 515 -13.01 -4.12 3.89
CA ALA A 515 -11.90 -4.99 3.55
C ALA A 515 -10.64 -4.65 4.35
N GLU A 516 -10.31 -3.40 4.56
CA GLU A 516 -8.96 -3.03 4.99
C GLU A 516 -8.93 -2.41 6.37
N VAL A 517 -9.62 -1.28 6.57
CA VAL A 517 -9.53 -0.52 7.83
C VAL A 517 -9.98 -1.37 9.00
N LEU A 518 -11.16 -1.98 8.89
CA LEU A 518 -11.70 -2.84 9.94
C LEU A 518 -10.93 -4.14 10.09
N LYS A 519 -10.32 -4.67 9.02
CA LYS A 519 -9.53 -5.90 9.09
C LYS A 519 -8.20 -5.67 9.82
N TYR A 520 -7.40 -4.69 9.43
CA TYR A 520 -6.13 -4.40 10.11
C TYR A 520 -6.36 -3.89 11.53
N SER A 521 -7.40 -3.07 11.77
CA SER A 521 -7.79 -2.66 13.12
C SER A 521 -8.18 -3.85 14.01
N TYR A 522 -8.77 -4.89 13.43
CA TYR A 522 -9.11 -6.11 14.15
C TYR A 522 -7.90 -7.01 14.38
N LEU A 523 -7.16 -7.35 13.32
CA LEU A 523 -6.04 -8.30 13.35
C LEU A 523 -4.91 -7.88 14.29
N ILE A 524 -4.64 -6.57 14.39
CA ILE A 524 -3.62 -6.07 15.32
C ILE A 524 -4.02 -6.26 16.79
N GLN A 525 -5.32 -6.36 17.09
CA GLN A 525 -5.86 -6.56 18.44
C GLN A 525 -6.17 -8.04 18.72
N ALA A 526 -6.60 -8.80 17.71
CA ALA A 526 -6.98 -10.21 17.76
C ALA A 526 -5.83 -11.13 17.32
N THR A 527 -4.82 -11.24 18.19
CA THR A 527 -3.55 -11.91 17.89
C THR A 527 -3.65 -13.43 17.72
N ASP A 528 -4.77 -14.01 18.14
CA ASP A 528 -5.13 -15.42 18.00
C ASP A 528 -5.88 -15.73 16.68
N ALA A 529 -6.18 -14.72 15.86
CA ALA A 529 -6.78 -14.92 14.54
C ALA A 529 -5.93 -15.89 13.69
N LYS A 530 -6.59 -16.78 12.95
CA LYS A 530 -5.92 -17.85 12.18
C LYS A 530 -5.13 -17.37 10.96
N VAL A 531 -5.24 -16.08 10.65
CA VAL A 531 -4.58 -15.43 9.53
C VAL A 531 -3.84 -14.23 10.09
N GLN A 532 -2.53 -14.39 10.23
CA GLN A 532 -1.64 -13.36 10.72
C GLN A 532 -0.37 -13.37 9.86
N VAL A 533 0.28 -12.21 9.76
CA VAL A 533 1.67 -12.14 9.30
C VAL A 533 2.55 -12.71 10.39
N GLU A 534 3.29 -13.76 10.05
CA GLU A 534 4.16 -14.49 10.97
C GLU A 534 5.63 -14.32 10.58
N VAL A 535 6.51 -14.10 11.56
CA VAL A 535 7.94 -13.89 11.30
C VAL A 535 8.63 -15.16 10.80
N ALA A 536 8.30 -16.31 11.40
CA ALA A 536 9.02 -17.56 11.18
C ALA A 536 8.36 -18.48 10.15
N ASP A 537 7.03 -18.50 10.10
CA ASP A 537 6.27 -19.49 9.32
C ASP A 537 5.03 -18.87 8.65
N ASN A 538 5.24 -17.78 7.91
CA ASN A 538 4.16 -17.08 7.24
C ASN A 538 3.44 -17.98 6.22
N LYS A 539 2.11 -18.14 6.38
CA LYS A 539 1.27 -18.97 5.49
C LYS A 539 0.35 -18.18 4.56
N TRP A 540 0.29 -16.87 4.75
CA TRP A 540 -0.69 -16.00 4.12
C TRP A 540 -0.03 -14.75 3.55
N VAL A 541 -0.38 -14.39 2.32
CA VAL A 541 -0.01 -13.10 1.74
C VAL A 541 -1.27 -12.28 1.52
N PHE A 542 -1.30 -11.07 2.05
CA PHE A 542 -2.42 -10.15 1.84
C PHE A 542 -2.25 -9.50 0.48
N ASN A 543 -3.30 -9.43 -0.35
CA ASN A 543 -3.28 -8.60 -1.55
C ASN A 543 -3.34 -7.09 -1.17
N THR A 544 -3.38 -6.18 -2.15
CA THR A 544 -3.39 -4.73 -1.87
C THR A 544 -4.71 -4.23 -1.26
N GLU A 545 -5.77 -5.05 -1.28
CA GLU A 545 -7.09 -4.76 -0.70
C GLU A 545 -7.29 -5.56 0.62
N ALA A 546 -6.18 -5.90 1.28
CA ALA A 546 -6.12 -6.68 2.52
C ALA A 546 -6.85 -8.05 2.46
N HIS A 547 -7.07 -8.64 1.30
CA HIS A 547 -7.58 -10.00 1.17
C HIS A 547 -6.45 -11.00 1.35
N PRO A 548 -6.47 -11.90 2.35
CA PRO A 548 -5.41 -12.90 2.54
C PRO A 548 -5.55 -14.08 1.57
N PHE A 549 -4.45 -14.43 0.93
CA PHE A 549 -4.27 -15.55 0.02
C PHE A 549 -3.38 -16.60 0.68
N GLN A 550 -3.73 -17.87 0.55
CA GLN A 550 -2.84 -18.93 0.99
C GLN A 550 -1.65 -19.01 0.02
N ILE A 551 -0.42 -19.06 0.54
CA ILE A 551 0.78 -19.22 -0.28
C ILE A 551 0.79 -20.57 -1.03
N ALA A 552 1.59 -20.67 -2.09
CA ALA A 552 1.59 -21.81 -3.02
C ALA A 552 2.10 -23.14 -2.45
#